data_AF-A0A933FRR8-F1
#
_entry.id   AF-A0A933FRR8-F1
#
_cell.length_a   1.000
_cell.length_b   1.000
_cell.length_c   1.000
_cell.angle_alpha   90.00
_cell.angle_beta   90.00
_cell.angle_gamma   90.00
#
_symmetry.space_group_name_H-M   'P 1'
#
loop_
_entity.id
_entity.type
_entity.pdbx_description
1 polymer ?
#
loop_
_entity_poly.entity_id
_entity_poly.type
_entity_poly.pdbx_seq_one_letter_code
_entity_poly.pdbx_strand_id
1 'polypeptide(L)'
;LGVQAKPLAYKEFDFKKNDVLYMRMASGGGYGDPLERDPQLVLDDINDGIISVQVAHKIYGVVLDENGLTIDWAGTEKHRAALQTERLLGIDESSSIR
;
A
#
# COMPACT_ATOMS: atom_id res chain seq x y z
N LEU A 1 -16.03 9.85 -6.80
CA LEU A 1 -17.51 9.87 -6.75
C LEU A 1 -17.94 10.24 -5.34
N GLY A 2 -18.02 11.54 -5.03
CA GLY A 2 -18.26 12.08 -3.67
C GLY A 2 -19.65 11.79 -3.08
N VAL A 3 -20.05 10.52 -3.10
CA VAL A 3 -21.31 10.04 -2.55
C VAL A 3 -21.03 9.62 -1.11
N GLN A 4 -21.75 10.20 -0.16
CA GLN A 4 -21.67 9.83 1.24
C GLN A 4 -22.23 8.40 1.39
N ALA A 5 -21.40 7.46 1.82
CA ALA A 5 -21.80 6.07 1.98
C ALA A 5 -22.85 5.94 3.09
N LYS A 6 -24.07 5.54 2.72
CA LYS A 6 -25.13 5.20 3.67
C LYS A 6 -25.21 3.67 3.80
N PRO A 7 -25.06 3.09 5.01
CA PRO A 7 -25.29 1.67 5.21
C PRO A 7 -26.71 1.32 4.81
N LEU A 8 -26.86 0.30 3.97
CA LEU A 8 -28.16 -0.25 3.61
C LEU A 8 -28.57 -1.32 4.61
N ALA A 9 -29.88 -1.42 4.88
CA ALA A 9 -30.41 -2.54 5.64
C ALA A 9 -30.16 -3.86 4.88
N TYR A 10 -30.00 -4.96 5.61
CA TYR A 10 -29.94 -6.30 5.03
C TYR A 10 -31.21 -6.57 4.23
N LYS A 11 -31.06 -6.81 2.92
CA LYS A 11 -32.16 -7.15 2.02
C LYS A 11 -31.63 -7.84 0.76
N GLU A 12 -32.54 -8.47 0.05
CA GLU A 12 -32.32 -8.93 -1.32
C GLU A 12 -32.38 -7.73 -2.29
N PHE A 13 -31.56 -7.78 -3.34
CA PHE A 13 -31.47 -6.73 -4.35
C PHE A 13 -31.72 -7.35 -5.73
N ASP A 14 -32.75 -6.86 -6.43
CA ASP A 14 -32.98 -7.17 -7.83
C ASP A 14 -32.01 -6.36 -8.70
N PHE A 15 -31.11 -7.03 -9.41
CA PHE A 15 -30.22 -6.39 -10.38
C PHE A 15 -30.96 -6.10 -11.68
N LYS A 16 -30.93 -4.83 -12.10
CA LYS A 16 -31.46 -4.37 -13.38
C LYS A 16 -30.36 -4.27 -14.43
N LYS A 17 -30.79 -4.13 -15.67
CA LYS A 17 -29.88 -3.86 -16.79
C LYS A 17 -29.09 -2.57 -16.50
N ASN A 18 -27.76 -2.67 -16.54
CA ASN A 18 -26.77 -1.63 -16.24
C ASN A 18 -26.47 -1.35 -14.76
N ASP A 19 -26.96 -2.16 -13.82
CA ASP A 19 -26.50 -2.07 -12.42
C ASP A 19 -25.06 -2.58 -12.28
N VAL A 20 -24.30 -2.00 -11.35
CA VAL A 20 -22.91 -2.38 -11.05
C VAL A 20 -22.80 -2.86 -9.62
N LEU A 21 -22.36 -4.11 -9.43
CA LEU A 21 -21.95 -4.64 -8.14
C LEU A 21 -20.44 -4.47 -7.98
N TYR A 22 -20.02 -3.70 -6.99
CA TYR A 22 -18.62 -3.61 -6.57
C TYR A 22 -18.46 -4.21 -5.18
N MET A 23 -17.74 -5.32 -5.10
CA MET A 23 -17.43 -6.00 -3.84
C MET A 23 -15.95 -5.79 -3.52
N ARG A 24 -15.67 -5.30 -2.32
CA ARG A 24 -14.31 -5.21 -1.79
C ARG A 24 -14.16 -6.26 -0.70
N MET A 25 -13.32 -7.25 -0.96
CA MET A 25 -13.01 -8.29 0.02
C MET A 25 -12.02 -7.73 1.05
N ALA A 26 -12.18 -8.14 2.31
CA ALA A 26 -11.18 -7.88 3.33
C ALA A 26 -9.96 -8.78 3.10
N SER A 27 -8.76 -8.24 3.35
CA SER A 27 -7.53 -9.03 3.45
C SER A 27 -7.18 -9.30 4.91
N GLY A 28 -6.26 -10.22 5.14
CA GLY A 28 -5.67 -10.44 6.47
C GLY A 28 -4.80 -9.28 6.93
N GLY A 29 -4.49 -9.24 8.22
CA GLY A 29 -3.47 -8.33 8.77
C GLY A 29 -2.05 -8.84 8.51
N GLY A 30 -1.08 -7.92 8.44
CA GLY A 30 0.34 -8.25 8.34
C GLY A 30 0.98 -8.56 9.70
N TYR A 31 2.22 -9.08 9.68
CA TYR A 31 3.04 -9.36 10.86
C TYR A 31 4.46 -8.82 10.67
N GLY A 32 5.06 -8.31 11.76
CA GLY A 32 6.42 -7.76 11.77
C GLY A 32 6.51 -6.30 11.30
N ASP A 33 7.73 -5.73 11.32
CA ASP A 33 7.98 -4.41 10.71
C ASP A 33 8.07 -4.56 9.18
N PRO A 34 7.28 -3.81 8.40
CA PRO A 34 7.40 -3.80 6.95
C PRO A 34 8.82 -3.51 6.41
N LEU A 35 9.64 -2.75 7.14
CA LEU A 35 11.01 -2.44 6.72
C LEU A 35 11.97 -3.63 6.85
N GLU A 36 11.56 -4.70 7.54
CA GLU A 36 12.33 -5.94 7.66
C GLU A 36 11.98 -6.97 6.57
N ARG A 37 10.92 -6.74 5.77
CA ARG A 37 10.55 -7.64 4.66
C ARG A 37 11.67 -7.69 3.62
N ASP A 38 11.95 -8.88 3.09
CA ASP A 38 12.91 -9.07 2.00
C ASP A 38 12.50 -8.22 0.77
N PRO A 39 13.37 -7.30 0.29
CA PRO A 39 13.10 -6.51 -0.90
C PRO A 39 12.74 -7.33 -2.14
N GLN A 40 13.29 -8.53 -2.29
CA GLN A 40 12.98 -9.39 -3.43
C GLN A 40 11.53 -9.87 -3.42
N LEU A 41 11.02 -10.27 -2.25
CA LEU A 41 9.61 -10.63 -2.11
C LEU A 41 8.67 -9.45 -2.34
N VAL A 42 9.10 -8.23 -2.02
CA VAL A 42 8.33 -7.01 -2.32
C VAL A 42 8.32 -6.73 -3.83
N LEU A 43 9.42 -6.95 -4.55
CA LEU A 43 9.44 -6.84 -6.00
C LEU A 43 8.52 -7.88 -6.65
N ASP A 44 8.51 -9.11 -6.14
CA ASP A 44 7.60 -10.16 -6.59
C ASP A 44 6.13 -9.74 -6.36
N ASP A 45 5.79 -9.17 -5.20
CA ASP A 45 4.45 -8.64 -4.92
C ASP A 45 4.02 -7.53 -5.91
N ILE A 46 4.97 -6.72 -6.41
CA ILE A 46 4.71 -5.71 -7.45
C ILE A 46 4.45 -6.39 -8.80
N ASN A 47 5.30 -7.35 -9.17
CA ASN A 47 5.20 -8.07 -10.44
C ASN A 47 3.89 -8.87 -10.53
N ASP A 48 3.43 -9.40 -9.39
CA ASP A 48 2.14 -10.10 -9.27
C ASP A 48 0.93 -9.16 -9.17
N GLY A 49 1.16 -7.85 -9.12
CA GLY A 49 0.10 -6.83 -9.02
C GLY A 49 -0.64 -6.82 -7.67
N ILE A 50 -0.04 -7.42 -6.63
CA ILE A 50 -0.59 -7.45 -5.26
C ILE A 50 -0.46 -6.07 -4.63
N ILE A 51 0.66 -5.38 -4.88
CA ILE A 51 0.92 -4.02 -4.42
C ILE A 51 1.38 -3.12 -5.57
N SER A 52 1.28 -1.80 -5.38
CA SER A 52 1.85 -0.84 -6.31
C SER A 52 3.28 -0.45 -5.93
N VAL A 53 4.03 0.11 -6.89
CA VAL A 53 5.38 0.68 -6.64
C VAL A 53 5.35 1.74 -5.54
N GLN A 54 4.30 2.56 -5.48
CA GLN A 54 4.14 3.57 -4.43
C GLN A 54 3.97 2.93 -3.04
N VAL A 55 3.26 1.80 -2.95
CA VAL A 55 3.12 1.04 -1.71
C VAL A 55 4.46 0.42 -1.31
N ALA A 56 5.19 -0.18 -2.25
CA ALA A 56 6.53 -0.72 -2.02
C ALA A 56 7.49 0.32 -1.44
N HIS A 57 7.51 1.52 -2.02
CA HIS A 57 8.33 2.64 -1.56
C HIS A 57 7.90 3.18 -0.20
N LYS A 58 6.60 3.42 0.01
CA LYS A 58 6.11 4.09 1.23
C LYS A 58 6.05 3.17 2.45
N ILE A 59 5.63 1.93 2.27
CA ILE A 59 5.38 1.00 3.38
C ILE A 59 6.61 0.14 3.65
N TYR A 60 7.17 -0.48 2.61
CA TYR A 60 8.28 -1.44 2.73
C TYR A 60 9.66 -0.79 2.55
N GLY A 61 9.71 0.49 2.20
CA GLY A 61 10.95 1.23 1.96
C GLY A 61 11.76 0.72 0.77
N VAL A 62 11.16 -0.04 -0.15
CA VAL A 62 11.84 -0.63 -1.30
C VAL A 62 11.87 0.37 -2.44
N VAL A 63 13.07 0.63 -2.96
CA VAL A 63 13.33 1.52 -4.09
C VAL A 63 13.67 0.65 -5.30
N LEU A 64 13.08 0.96 -6.44
CA LEU A 64 13.38 0.31 -7.71
C LEU A 64 14.29 1.21 -8.56
N ASP A 65 14.96 0.60 -9.53
CA ASP A 65 15.73 1.33 -10.53
C ASP A 65 14.85 2.29 -11.37
N GLU A 66 15.48 3.11 -12.21
CA GLU A 66 14.79 4.09 -13.06
C GLU A 66 13.74 3.46 -14.00
N ASN A 67 13.90 2.18 -14.32
CA ASN A 67 12.99 1.44 -15.19
C ASN A 67 11.87 0.73 -14.40
N GLY A 68 11.95 0.70 -13.07
CA GLY A 68 11.05 -0.03 -12.20
C GLY A 68 11.13 -1.55 -12.33
N LEU A 69 12.23 -2.09 -12.86
CA LEU A 69 12.37 -3.52 -13.18
C LEU A 69 13.18 -4.30 -12.14
N THR A 70 14.13 -3.62 -11.49
CA THR A 70 15.02 -4.24 -10.50
C THR A 70 15.11 -3.40 -9.24
N ILE A 71 15.57 -4.02 -8.15
CA ILE A 71 15.74 -3.34 -6.86
C ILE A 71 17.00 -2.47 -6.92
N ASP A 72 16.85 -1.20 -6.56
CA ASP A 72 17.98 -0.36 -6.16
C ASP A 72 18.32 -0.69 -4.72
N TRP A 73 19.32 -1.55 -4.53
CA TRP A 73 19.74 -2.02 -3.21
C TRP A 73 20.28 -0.90 -2.33
N ALA A 74 21.11 -0.03 -2.89
CA ALA A 74 21.68 1.10 -2.16
C ALA A 74 20.62 2.15 -1.82
N GLY A 75 19.72 2.43 -2.76
CA GLY A 75 18.57 3.29 -2.55
C GLY A 75 17.63 2.75 -1.48
N THR A 76 17.35 1.45 -1.51
CA THR A 76 16.50 0.75 -0.52
C THR A 76 17.09 0.84 0.88
N GLU A 77 18.38 0.54 1.05
CA GLU A 77 19.04 0.64 2.36
C GLU A 77 18.97 2.06 2.92
N LYS A 78 19.33 3.05 2.10
CA LYS A 78 19.29 4.47 2.47
C LYS A 78 17.87 4.92 2.84
N HIS A 79 16.88 4.53 2.05
CA HIS A 79 15.49 4.91 2.27
C HIS A 79 14.93 4.27 3.54
N ARG A 80 15.21 2.99 3.79
CA ARG A 80 14.83 2.31 5.04
C ARG A 80 15.44 2.98 6.27
N ALA A 81 16.72 3.35 6.22
CA ALA A 81 17.38 4.08 7.31
C ALA A 81 16.73 5.45 7.58
N ALA A 82 16.33 6.15 6.52
CA ALA A 82 15.60 7.41 6.63
C ALA A 82 14.22 7.21 7.28
N LEU A 83 13.44 6.22 6.81
CA LEU A 83 12.12 5.90 7.38
C LEU A 83 12.21 5.46 8.85
N GLN A 84 13.22 4.70 9.24
CA GLN A 84 13.46 4.36 10.64
C GLN A 84 13.71 5.61 11.48
N THR A 85 14.56 6.52 10.98
CA THR A 85 14.86 7.79 11.64
C THR A 85 13.60 8.65 11.79
N GLU A 86 12.80 8.78 10.73
CA GLU A 86 11.54 9.51 10.72
C GLU A 86 10.56 8.97 11.78
N ARG A 87 10.38 7.64 11.81
CA ARG A 87 9.52 6.94 12.79
C ARG A 87 10.01 7.14 14.23
N LEU A 88 11.32 7.07 14.46
CA LEU A 88 11.91 7.30 15.79
C LEU A 88 11.71 8.73 16.29
N LEU A 89 11.79 9.71 15.38
CA LEU A 89 11.59 11.13 15.69
C LEU A 89 10.10 11.51 15.77
N GLY A 90 9.18 10.60 15.42
CA GLY A 90 7.75 10.87 15.39
C GLY A 90 7.37 11.92 14.34
N ILE A 91 8.18 12.07 13.29
CA ILE A 91 7.87 12.94 12.17
C ILE A 91 6.80 12.21 11.36
N ASP A 92 5.60 12.78 11.29
CA ASP A 92 4.53 12.28 10.45
C ASP A 92 4.21 13.34 9.41
N GLU A 93 4.28 13.00 8.12
CA GLU A 93 3.81 13.85 7.02
C GLU A 93 2.36 14.33 7.23
N SER A 94 1.53 13.63 8.02
CA SER A 94 0.18 14.09 8.39
C SER A 94 0.16 15.29 9.35
N SER A 95 1.27 15.59 10.02
CA SER A 95 1.40 16.73 10.95
C SER A 95 1.47 18.09 10.25
N SER A 96 1.67 18.14 8.93
CA SER A 96 1.69 19.38 8.14
C SER A 96 0.31 19.82 7.60
N ILE A 97 -0.78 19.13 7.95
CA ILE A 97 -2.16 19.50 7.55
C ILE A 97 -3.01 19.91 8.78
N ARG A 98 -2.40 20.54 9.79
CA ARG A 98 -3.15 21.15 10.91
C ARG A 98 -2.96 22.65 10.98
#